data_AF-S9WA58-F1
#
_entry.id   AF-S9WA58-F1
#
_cell.length_a   1.000
_cell.length_b   1.000
_cell.length_c   1.000
_cell.angle_alpha   90.00
_cell.angle_beta   90.00
_cell.angle_gamma   90.00
#
_symmetry.space_group_name_H-M   'P 1'
#
loop_
_entity.id
_entity.type
_entity.pdbx_description
1 polymer ?
#
loop_
_entity_poly.entity_id
_entity_poly.type
_entity_poly.pdbx_seq_one_letter_code
_entity_poly.pdbx_strand_id
1 'polypeptide(L)'
;MPSHIVLKAVRQLRTFSLTDSCRRHPFAWYGGLCTVLVGWANYAQYQRLMPMFPVYERYLKEEGGRMVQAKKQELSEVNRYNSMVTQMRSDLQTK
;
A
#
# COMPACT_ATOMS: atom_id res chain seq x y z
N MET A 1 14.30 -34.16 6.06
CA MET A 1 14.28 -33.37 7.32
C MET A 1 13.24 -32.21 7.29
N PRO A 2 11.93 -32.46 7.11
CA PRO A 2 10.90 -31.40 7.25
C PRO A 2 10.31 -31.30 8.67
N SER A 3 10.35 -32.38 9.45
CA SER A 3 9.70 -32.48 10.77
C SER A 3 10.28 -31.53 11.82
N HIS A 4 11.60 -31.29 11.78
CA HIS A 4 12.27 -30.40 12.73
C HIS A 4 11.90 -28.92 12.55
N ILE A 5 11.67 -28.50 11.30
CA ILE A 5 11.27 -27.12 10.96
C ILE A 5 9.84 -26.88 11.44
N VAL A 6 8.94 -27.85 11.19
CA VAL A 6 7.54 -27.78 11.64
C VAL A 6 7.46 -27.76 13.17
N LEU A 7 8.21 -28.61 13.87
CA LEU A 7 8.27 -28.60 15.34
C LEU A 7 8.77 -27.27 15.91
N LYS A 8 9.77 -26.66 15.26
CA LYS A 8 10.29 -25.34 15.66
C LYS A 8 9.25 -24.24 15.45
N ALA A 9 8.55 -24.25 14.31
CA ALA A 9 7.48 -23.32 14.02
C ALA A 9 6.32 -23.45 15.02
N VAL A 10 5.87 -24.68 15.31
CA VAL A 10 4.80 -24.95 16.29
C VAL A 10 5.18 -24.45 17.69
N ARG A 11 6.43 -24.67 18.12
CA ARG A 11 6.92 -24.13 19.40
C ARG A 11 6.94 -22.60 19.40
N GLN A 12 7.44 -21.97 18.34
CA GLN A 12 7.45 -20.51 18.22
C GLN A 12 6.04 -19.92 18.24
N LEU A 13 5.08 -20.56 17.57
CA LEU A 13 3.67 -20.17 17.54
C LEU A 13 3.02 -20.30 18.93
N ARG A 14 3.33 -21.38 19.66
CA ARG A 14 2.80 -21.62 21.02
C ARG A 14 3.32 -20.60 22.04
N THR A 15 4.57 -20.18 21.90
CA THR A 15 5.19 -19.17 22.78
C THR A 15 5.05 -17.74 22.24
N PHE A 16 4.27 -17.55 21.17
CA PHE A 16 4.15 -16.25 20.53
C PHE A 16 3.31 -15.31 21.38
N SER A 17 3.94 -14.22 21.83
CA SER A 17 3.27 -13.12 22.51
C SER A 17 3.08 -11.98 21.52
N LEU A 18 1.82 -11.70 21.16
CA LEU A 18 1.45 -10.60 20.26
C LEU A 18 1.90 -9.24 20.82
N THR A 19 1.74 -9.03 22.12
CA THR A 19 2.11 -7.80 22.81
C THR A 19 3.62 -7.56 22.79
N ASP A 20 4.44 -8.58 23.05
CA ASP A 20 5.91 -8.45 22.99
C ASP A 20 6.41 -8.27 21.56
N SER A 21 5.79 -8.94 20.60
CA SER A 21 6.12 -8.82 19.17
C SER A 21 5.81 -7.41 18.63
N CYS A 22 4.63 -6.86 18.95
CA CYS A 22 4.27 -5.48 18.62
C CYS A 22 5.24 -4.47 19.22
N ARG A 23 5.73 -4.72 20.43
CA ARG A 23 6.67 -3.82 21.11
C ARG A 23 8.09 -3.88 20.52
N ARG A 24 8.53 -5.06 20.08
CA ARG A 24 9.86 -5.25 19.45
C ARG A 24 9.91 -4.80 17.99
N HIS A 25 8.83 -5.00 17.23
CA HIS A 25 8.78 -4.72 15.80
C HIS A 25 7.55 -3.90 15.40
N PRO A 26 7.39 -2.67 15.94
CA PRO A 26 6.19 -1.87 15.71
C PRO A 26 5.99 -1.57 14.22
N PHE A 27 7.05 -1.21 13.49
CA PHE A 27 6.95 -0.91 12.05
C PHE A 27 6.54 -2.11 11.19
N ALA A 28 6.95 -3.32 11.55
CA ALA A 28 6.54 -4.53 10.83
C ALA A 28 5.04 -4.79 11.02
N TRP A 29 4.52 -4.55 12.22
CA TRP A 29 3.09 -4.67 12.51
C TRP A 29 2.27 -3.57 11.86
N TYR A 30 2.73 -2.31 11.88
CA TYR A 30 2.07 -1.23 11.13
C TYR A 30 2.05 -1.52 9.63
N GLY A 31 3.18 -1.96 9.07
CA GLY A 31 3.26 -2.37 7.67
C GLY A 31 2.30 -3.53 7.35
N GLY A 32 2.27 -4.56 8.18
CA GLY A 32 1.36 -5.70 8.03
C GLY A 32 -0.12 -5.31 8.16
N LEU A 33 -0.44 -4.39 9.06
CA LEU A 33 -1.81 -3.90 9.23
C LEU A 33 -2.23 -3.03 8.04
N CYS A 34 -1.33 -2.19 7.52
CA CYS A 34 -1.56 -1.43 6.30
C CYS A 34 -1.79 -2.33 5.08
N THR A 35 -1.02 -3.41 4.91
CA THR A 35 -1.22 -4.32 3.77
C THR A 35 -2.55 -5.06 3.87
N VAL A 36 -2.96 -5.48 5.07
CA VAL A 36 -4.29 -6.08 5.31
C VAL A 36 -5.39 -5.09 4.98
N LEU A 37 -5.28 -3.83 5.43
CA LEU A 37 -6.27 -2.78 5.13
C LEU A 37 -6.35 -2.45 3.64
N VAL A 38 -5.22 -2.35 2.94
CA VAL A 38 -5.18 -2.12 1.49
C VAL A 38 -5.77 -3.31 0.73
N GLY A 39 -5.45 -4.54 1.14
CA GLY A 39 -6.05 -5.75 0.56
C GLY A 39 -7.56 -5.79 0.76
N TRP A 40 -8.03 -5.48 1.97
CA TRP A 40 -9.44 -5.40 2.30
C TRP A 40 -10.17 -4.31 1.51
N ALA A 41 -9.59 -3.11 1.41
CA ALA A 41 -10.15 -2.00 0.64
C ALA A 41 -10.31 -2.38 -0.84
N ASN A 42 -9.28 -2.99 -1.43
CA ASN A 42 -9.34 -3.49 -2.80
C ASN A 42 -10.42 -4.57 -2.98
N TYR A 43 -10.54 -5.49 -2.02
CA TYR A 43 -11.57 -6.54 -2.05
C TYR A 43 -12.99 -5.97 -1.91
N ALA A 44 -13.19 -5.00 -1.01
CA ALA A 44 -14.46 -4.33 -0.85
C ALA A 44 -14.87 -3.54 -2.10
N GLN A 45 -13.89 -2.91 -2.77
CA GLN A 45 -14.11 -2.27 -4.07
C GLN A 45 -14.45 -3.30 -5.14
N TYR A 46 -13.73 -4.42 -5.21
CA TYR A 46 -14.02 -5.53 -6.12
C TYR A 46 -15.46 -6.02 -5.98
N GLN A 47 -15.89 -6.34 -4.76
CA GLN A 47 -17.25 -6.81 -4.46
C GLN A 47 -18.33 -5.81 -4.91
N ARG A 48 -18.07 -4.51 -4.79
CA ARG A 48 -19.00 -3.46 -5.25
C ARG A 48 -19.06 -3.33 -6.78
N LEU A 49 -17.95 -3.54 -7.47
CA LEU A 49 -17.88 -3.40 -8.94
C LEU A 49 -18.24 -4.69 -9.69
N MET A 50 -18.15 -5.86 -9.05
CA MET A 50 -18.50 -7.17 -9.62
C MET A 50 -19.92 -7.22 -10.22
N PRO A 51 -20.98 -6.68 -9.59
CA PRO A 51 -22.32 -6.68 -10.18
C PRO A 51 -22.52 -5.65 -11.30
N MET A 52 -21.67 -4.63 -11.42
CA MET A 52 -21.80 -3.59 -12.46
C MET A 52 -21.07 -3.94 -13.76
N PHE A 53 -20.04 -4.78 -13.70
CA PHE A 53 -19.21 -5.11 -14.86
C PHE A 53 -19.07 -6.63 -15.02
N PRO A 54 -19.77 -7.25 -15.99
CA PRO A 54 -19.70 -8.69 -16.24
C PRO A 54 -18.32 -9.16 -16.74
N VAL A 55 -17.43 -8.22 -17.10
CA VAL A 55 -16.05 -8.49 -17.53
C VAL A 55 -15.06 -7.63 -16.74
N TYR A 56 -15.15 -7.71 -15.41
CA TYR A 56 -14.33 -6.93 -14.48
C TYR A 56 -12.81 -7.09 -14.71
N GLU A 57 -12.32 -8.29 -15.08
CA GLU A 57 -10.89 -8.51 -15.35
C GLU A 57 -10.36 -7.72 -16.55
N ARG A 58 -11.15 -7.58 -17.63
CA ARG A 58 -10.74 -6.75 -18.78
C ARG A 58 -10.75 -5.28 -18.40
N TYR A 59 -11.78 -4.85 -17.67
CA TYR A 59 -11.92 -3.48 -17.18
C TYR A 59 -10.76 -3.08 -16.26
N LEU A 60 -10.34 -3.98 -15.36
CA LEU A 60 -9.19 -3.73 -14.47
C LEU A 60 -7.88 -3.59 -15.24
N LYS A 61 -7.65 -4.41 -16.27
CA LYS A 61 -6.44 -4.33 -17.11
C LYS A 61 -6.43 -3.08 -18.00
N GLU A 62 -7.54 -2.77 -18.64
CA GLU A 62 -7.63 -1.68 -19.61
C GLU A 62 -7.85 -0.32 -18.94
N GLU A 63 -8.67 -0.21 -17.90
CA GLU A 63 -8.95 1.05 -17.21
C GLU A 63 -8.04 1.29 -16.00
N GLY A 64 -7.71 0.24 -15.25
CA GLY A 64 -6.84 0.36 -14.08
C GLY A 64 -5.45 0.87 -14.47
N GLY A 65 -4.91 0.41 -15.60
CA GLY A 65 -3.68 0.95 -16.18
C GLY A 65 -3.77 2.43 -16.56
N ARG A 66 -4.91 2.86 -17.13
CA ARG A 66 -5.15 4.25 -17.53
C ARG A 66 -5.31 5.19 -16.33
N MET A 67 -6.04 4.78 -15.29
CA MET A 67 -6.21 5.58 -14.08
C MET A 67 -4.89 5.75 -13.30
N VAL A 68 -4.05 4.71 -13.25
CA VAL A 68 -2.72 4.80 -12.64
C VAL A 68 -1.81 5.75 -13.41
N GLN A 69 -1.86 5.73 -14.75
CA GLN A 69 -1.11 6.68 -15.57
C GLN A 69 -1.59 8.12 -15.38
N ALA A 70 -2.91 8.35 -15.36
CA ALA A 70 -3.49 9.66 -15.09
C ALA A 70 -3.07 10.18 -13.69
N LYS A 71 -3.16 9.33 -12.66
CA LYS A 71 -2.70 9.69 -11.29
C LYS A 71 -1.22 10.01 -11.22
N LYS A 72 -0.37 9.30 -11.97
CA LYS A 72 1.06 9.61 -12.08
C LYS A 72 1.31 10.96 -12.75
N GLN A 73 0.54 11.29 -13.78
CA GLN A 73 0.62 12.60 -14.43
C GLN A 73 0.21 13.72 -13.48
N GLU A 74 -0.91 13.59 -12.77
CA GLU A 74 -1.32 14.55 -11.72
C GLU A 74 -0.23 14.76 -10.66
N LEU A 75 0.39 13.67 -10.16
CA LEU A 75 1.49 13.74 -9.19
C LEU A 75 2.71 14.47 -9.75
N SER A 76 3.02 14.28 -11.03
CA SER A 76 4.14 14.97 -11.68
C SER A 76 3.91 16.47 -11.81
N GLU A 77 2.66 16.89 -12.06
CA GLU A 77 2.29 18.31 -12.13
C GLU A 77 2.36 18.97 -10.76
N VAL A 78 1.89 18.29 -9.70
CA VAL A 78 2.00 18.77 -8.32
C VAL A 78 3.46 18.96 -7.92
N ASN A 79 4.32 17.99 -8.26
CA ASN A 79 5.76 18.11 -7.99
C ASN A 79 6.39 19.29 -8.73
N ARG A 80 6.03 19.49 -10.01
CA ARG A 80 6.50 20.64 -10.81
C ARG A 80 6.03 21.98 -10.24
N TYR A 81 4.79 22.04 -9.76
CA TYR A 81 4.26 23.23 -9.12
C TYR A 81 4.99 23.53 -7.81
N ASN A 82 5.23 22.52 -6.97
CA ASN A 82 5.97 22.68 -5.73
C ASN A 82 7.42 23.15 -5.96
N SER A 83 8.10 22.64 -6.98
CA SER A 83 9.45 23.12 -7.32
C SER A 83 9.44 24.58 -7.75
N MET A 84 8.44 24.99 -8.55
CA MET A 84 8.30 26.37 -9.00
C MET A 84 8.02 27.32 -7.83
N VAL A 85 7.12 26.94 -6.92
CA VAL A 85 6.83 27.73 -5.70
C VAL A 85 8.06 27.83 -4.80
N THR A 86 8.81 26.74 -4.66
CA THR A 86 10.05 26.73 -3.86
C THR A 86 11.09 27.68 -4.46
N GLN A 87 11.23 27.68 -5.79
CA GLN A 87 12.15 28.57 -6.50
C GLN A 87 11.71 30.05 -6.41
N MET A 88 10.41 30.34 -6.55
CA MET A 88 9.92 31.71 -6.34
C MET A 88 10.14 32.19 -4.91
N ARG A 89 9.98 31.30 -3.91
CA ARG A 89 10.27 31.64 -2.51
C ARG A 89 11.76 31.92 -2.28
N SER A 90 12.66 31.16 -2.90
CA SER A 90 14.10 31.43 -2.80
C SER A 90 14.49 32.75 -3.46
N ASP A 91 13.92 33.04 -4.63
CA ASP A 91 14.18 34.29 -5.37
C ASP A 91 13.65 35.53 -4.66
N LEU A 92 12.60 35.39 -3.84
CA LEU A 92 12.08 36.47 -2.98
C LEU A 92 12.90 36.67 -1.69
N GLN A 93 13.62 35.64 -1.23
CA GLN A 93 14.48 35.75 -0.04
C GLN A 93 15.87 36.30 -0.35
N THR A 94 16.34 36.13 -1.58
CA THR A 94 17.63 36.65 -2.06
C THR A 94 17.55 38.06 -2.64
N LYS A 95 16.36 38.66 -2.65
CA LYS A 95 16.08 40.03 -3.11
C LYS A 95 15.79 40.96 -1.94
#